data_AF-A0A485KI85-F1
#
_entry.id   AF-A0A485KI85-F1
#
_cell.length_a   1.000
_cell.length_b   1.000
_cell.length_c   1.000
_cell.angle_alpha   90.00
_cell.angle_beta   90.00
_cell.angle_gamma   90.00
#
_symmetry.space_group_name_H-M   'P 1'
#
loop_
_entity.id
_entity.type
_entity.pdbx_description
1 polymer ?
#
loop_
_entity_poly.entity_id
_entity_poly.type
_entity_poly.pdbx_seq_one_letter_code
_entity_poly.pdbx_strand_id
1 'polypeptide(L)'
;MATALTTPDLLGIICQYQHGVPEDMLPFSALASTYDFPRGAKVVDALFLPWLRIYGFSRLPRLVDAVLGMQDCVLQYAAYFDHIDILQVFQTAAFLPGNLTTLAAGEGHVDVLKYLDKIGYIRTNELSPHHNAQRLSTAAMAAAKHGHLVVLQYLHMMYPMEIWMDNGGPAFSAVAHLEVLQWLMDIWGPTLTATEHDANLEGLLLAAVNQERLATTTWLAEKMQHSRQFSAILRVFASSTPSVPQTHLLVYLEEILDVPMNVLAIVIESNRVDKAALLFEKFKHMNRPEVVREGLALAIAFLHVQFMRWFIDKMDQRDVQVILTDHAISFRYGVEFEASFLEIIQLYEAKGAPLDDAIAHLEEIFGWNSDCRVCHDKILVAWLSDGDAALSGIPSTDLVRLNLLKWLVTHQGGRAIILGRLLPKFAGLANKSSKTCQRLYASWRSLMTSTSTIANNNITIHSVEESMLYQATAAGQEKVVSWLLQDVICGKNKTTIERALEAATSSRQHRLASMLRRALIRCDAE
;
A
#
# COMPACT_ATOMS: atom_id res chain seq x y z
N MET A 1 -50.44 31.95 48.67
CA MET A 1 -49.39 32.44 47.75
C MET A 1 -48.63 31.32 47.04
N ALA A 2 -48.33 30.18 47.67
CA ALA A 2 -47.61 29.07 47.02
C ALA A 2 -48.36 28.37 45.86
N THR A 3 -49.69 28.38 45.86
CA THR A 3 -50.51 27.78 44.79
C THR A 3 -50.54 28.59 43.49
N ALA A 4 -50.25 29.90 43.52
CA ALA A 4 -50.17 30.72 42.32
C ALA A 4 -48.90 30.42 41.50
N LEU A 5 -47.80 30.06 42.17
CA LEU A 5 -46.52 29.72 41.53
C LEU A 5 -46.51 28.35 40.86
N THR A 6 -47.54 27.53 41.04
CA THR A 6 -47.64 26.16 40.51
C THR A 6 -48.72 25.99 39.45
N THR A 7 -49.44 27.06 39.11
CA THR A 7 -50.42 27.00 38.00
C THR A 7 -49.69 26.81 36.67
N PRO A 8 -50.16 25.89 35.79
CA PRO A 8 -49.48 25.58 34.52
C PRO A 8 -49.14 26.81 33.67
N ASP A 9 -50.05 27.79 33.65
CA ASP A 9 -49.88 29.03 32.88
C ASP A 9 -48.73 29.90 33.40
N LEU A 10 -48.63 30.07 34.73
CA LEU A 10 -47.56 30.87 35.34
C LEU A 10 -46.22 30.13 35.31
N LEU A 11 -46.23 28.80 35.48
CA LEU A 11 -45.03 27.97 35.37
C LEU A 11 -44.46 28.01 33.95
N GLY A 12 -45.33 27.99 32.94
CA GLY A 12 -44.96 28.15 31.53
C GLY A 12 -44.27 29.48 31.25
N ILE A 13 -44.72 30.58 31.86
CA ILE A 13 -44.11 31.91 31.73
C ILE A 13 -42.77 31.97 32.48
N ILE A 14 -42.68 31.44 33.70
CA ILE A 14 -41.43 31.44 34.49
C ILE A 14 -40.34 30.65 33.77
N CYS A 15 -40.66 29.48 33.23
CA CYS A 15 -39.70 28.66 32.49
C CYS A 15 -39.25 29.29 31.17
N GLN A 16 -40.03 30.19 30.55
CA GLN A 16 -39.58 30.94 29.36
C GLN A 16 -38.44 31.93 29.67
N TYR A 17 -38.30 32.38 30.93
CA TYR A 17 -37.24 33.31 31.36
C TYR A 17 -36.09 32.63 32.10
N GLN A 18 -36.16 31.30 32.32
CA GLN A 18 -35.05 30.53 32.90
C GLN A 18 -34.12 30.03 31.79
N HIS A 19 -32.86 30.48 31.82
CA HIS A 19 -31.83 29.98 30.93
C HIS A 19 -31.36 28.60 31.40
N GLY A 20 -31.48 27.58 30.54
CA GLY A 20 -31.00 26.23 30.83
C GLY A 20 -31.68 25.15 29.99
N VAL A 21 -31.05 23.97 29.93
CA VAL A 21 -31.63 22.78 29.30
C VAL A 21 -32.62 22.15 30.27
N PRO A 22 -33.88 21.88 29.88
CA PRO A 22 -34.85 21.17 30.74
C PRO A 22 -34.30 19.84 31.25
N GLU A 23 -34.66 19.44 32.47
CA GLU A 23 -34.12 18.23 33.12
C GLU A 23 -34.29 16.97 32.25
N ASP A 24 -35.45 16.83 31.61
CA ASP A 24 -35.74 15.72 30.70
C ASP A 24 -34.93 15.72 29.40
N MET A 25 -34.26 16.83 29.09
CA MET A 25 -33.44 17.02 27.88
C MET A 25 -31.93 16.96 28.17
N LEU A 26 -31.52 16.97 29.45
CA LEU A 26 -30.11 16.87 29.87
C LEU A 26 -29.38 15.64 29.30
N PRO A 27 -29.99 14.45 29.21
CA PRO A 27 -29.31 13.29 28.61
C PRO A 27 -28.89 13.52 27.15
N PHE A 28 -29.62 14.34 26.40
CA PHE A 28 -29.32 14.65 25.00
C PHE A 28 -28.15 15.62 24.84
N SER A 29 -27.82 16.42 25.87
CA SER A 29 -26.67 17.33 25.82
C SER A 29 -25.34 16.59 25.71
N ALA A 30 -25.22 15.40 26.32
CA ALA A 30 -24.05 14.54 26.16
C ALA A 30 -24.02 13.85 24.78
N LEU A 31 -25.19 13.60 24.20
CA LEU A 31 -25.33 12.96 22.90
C LEU A 31 -25.00 13.92 21.75
N ALA A 32 -25.41 15.18 21.84
CA ALA A 32 -25.29 16.19 20.78
C ALA A 32 -23.85 16.41 20.27
N SER A 33 -22.83 16.12 21.09
CA SER A 33 -21.41 16.27 20.74
C SER A 33 -20.75 14.98 20.24
N THR A 34 -21.43 13.83 20.33
CA THR A 34 -20.81 12.52 20.13
C THR A 34 -21.60 11.56 19.23
N TYR A 35 -22.81 11.92 18.82
CA TYR A 35 -23.62 11.04 17.96
C TYR A 35 -23.02 10.89 16.57
N ASP A 36 -23.17 9.69 16.02
CA ASP A 36 -22.68 9.33 14.69
C ASP A 36 -23.62 8.31 14.08
N PHE A 37 -24.33 8.66 13.01
CA PHE A 37 -25.20 7.74 12.30
C PHE A 37 -24.49 7.12 11.09
N PRO A 38 -24.63 5.81 10.83
CA PRO A 38 -25.50 4.85 11.54
C PRO A 38 -24.86 4.16 12.76
N ARG A 39 -23.56 4.35 13.03
CA ARG A 39 -22.80 3.55 14.03
C ARG A 39 -23.37 3.63 15.46
N GLY A 40 -23.86 4.79 15.87
CA GLY A 40 -24.44 5.08 17.17
C GLY A 40 -25.96 4.92 17.26
N ALA A 41 -26.63 4.43 16.21
CA ALA A 41 -28.10 4.41 16.14
C ALA A 41 -28.76 3.73 17.35
N LYS A 42 -28.19 2.62 17.86
CA LYS A 42 -28.70 1.92 19.06
C LYS A 42 -28.60 2.76 20.34
N VAL A 43 -27.56 3.57 20.49
CA VAL A 43 -27.39 4.45 21.66
C VAL A 43 -28.41 5.58 21.59
N VAL A 44 -28.60 6.14 20.40
CA VAL A 44 -29.63 7.16 20.16
C VAL A 44 -31.02 6.59 20.44
N ASP A 45 -31.35 5.42 19.92
CA ASP A 45 -32.65 4.75 20.13
C ASP A 45 -32.93 4.44 21.59
N ALA A 46 -31.94 3.93 22.33
CA ALA A 46 -32.07 3.66 23.75
C ALA A 46 -32.41 4.91 24.57
N LEU A 47 -32.08 6.10 24.06
CA LEU A 47 -32.43 7.38 24.67
C LEU A 47 -33.77 7.94 24.17
N PHE A 48 -33.97 7.95 22.85
CA PHE A 48 -35.15 8.52 22.21
C PHE A 48 -36.41 7.71 22.51
N LEU A 49 -36.37 6.39 22.42
CA LEU A 49 -37.56 5.56 22.53
C LEU A 49 -38.26 5.68 23.90
N PRO A 50 -37.56 5.60 25.06
CA PRO A 50 -38.21 5.84 26.36
C PRO A 50 -38.69 7.29 26.52
N TRP A 51 -37.93 8.26 26.03
CA TRP A 51 -38.27 9.68 26.16
C TRP A 51 -39.53 10.03 25.33
N LEU A 52 -39.62 9.56 24.09
CA LEU A 52 -40.79 9.72 23.23
C LEU A 52 -42.04 9.05 23.81
N ARG A 53 -41.91 7.89 24.47
CA ARG A 53 -43.04 7.22 25.15
C ARG A 53 -43.63 8.07 26.29
N ILE A 54 -42.80 8.83 27.00
CA ILE A 54 -43.22 9.64 28.14
C ILE A 54 -43.77 11.00 27.67
N TYR A 55 -43.06 11.66 26.75
CA TYR A 55 -43.32 13.06 26.42
C TYR A 55 -44.00 13.28 25.06
N GLY A 56 -44.07 12.25 24.22
CA GLY A 56 -44.60 12.34 22.86
C GLY A 56 -43.80 13.26 21.95
N PHE A 57 -44.39 13.60 20.80
CA PHE A 57 -43.73 14.40 19.76
C PHE A 57 -43.75 15.91 20.03
N SER A 58 -44.64 16.41 20.90
CA SER A 58 -44.82 17.83 21.15
C SER A 58 -43.61 18.50 21.83
N ARG A 59 -42.72 17.73 22.45
CA ARG A 59 -41.49 18.25 23.06
C ARG A 59 -40.28 18.30 22.11
N LEU A 60 -40.39 17.71 20.92
CA LEU A 60 -39.29 17.67 19.96
C LEU A 60 -38.81 19.07 19.51
N PRO A 61 -39.68 20.05 19.18
CA PRO A 61 -39.20 21.39 18.84
C PRO A 61 -38.39 22.02 19.97
N ARG A 62 -38.88 21.86 21.22
CA ARG A 62 -38.15 22.35 22.41
C ARG A 62 -36.82 21.65 22.63
N LEU A 63 -36.70 20.37 22.30
CA LEU A 63 -35.42 19.64 22.39
C LEU A 63 -34.39 20.24 21.44
N VAL A 64 -34.81 20.53 20.20
CA VAL A 64 -33.95 21.14 19.18
C VAL A 64 -33.56 22.57 19.56
N ASP A 65 -34.50 23.35 20.11
CA ASP A 65 -34.22 24.72 20.56
C ASP A 65 -33.29 24.75 21.79
N ALA A 66 -33.45 23.81 22.72
CA ALA A 66 -32.70 23.77 23.97
C ALA A 66 -31.30 23.14 23.84
N VAL A 67 -31.12 22.20 22.91
CA VAL A 67 -29.86 21.45 22.75
C VAL A 67 -29.28 21.70 21.36
N LEU A 68 -28.19 22.46 21.30
CA LEU A 68 -27.52 22.81 20.04
C LEU A 68 -27.05 21.54 19.29
N GLY A 69 -27.30 21.48 17.98
CA GLY A 69 -26.88 20.37 17.13
C GLY A 69 -27.79 19.14 17.17
N MET A 70 -28.90 19.21 17.91
CA MET A 70 -29.79 18.07 18.12
C MET A 70 -30.77 17.85 16.96
N GLN A 71 -31.05 18.87 16.14
CA GLN A 71 -31.91 18.78 14.96
C GLN A 71 -31.48 17.65 14.01
N ASP A 72 -30.20 17.64 13.65
CA ASP A 72 -29.66 16.68 12.69
C ASP A 72 -29.78 15.24 13.22
N CYS A 73 -29.46 15.03 14.51
CA CYS A 73 -29.61 13.73 15.15
C CYS A 73 -31.07 13.27 15.22
N VAL A 74 -32.01 14.15 15.57
CA VAL A 74 -33.46 13.84 15.59
C VAL A 74 -33.94 13.43 14.19
N LEU A 75 -33.55 14.17 13.15
CA LEU A 75 -33.97 13.89 11.77
C LEU A 75 -33.30 12.63 11.21
N GLN A 76 -32.03 12.39 11.51
CA GLN A 76 -31.32 11.17 11.13
C GLN A 76 -31.89 9.94 11.86
N TYR A 77 -32.18 10.04 13.16
CA TYR A 77 -32.90 9.02 13.92
C TYR A 77 -34.24 8.70 13.24
N ALA A 78 -34.99 9.73 12.88
CA ALA A 78 -36.28 9.55 12.25
C ALA A 78 -36.21 8.86 10.88
N ALA A 79 -35.23 9.24 10.06
CA ALA A 79 -35.01 8.60 8.76
C ALA A 79 -34.48 7.17 8.88
N TYR A 80 -33.69 6.87 9.92
CA TYR A 80 -33.08 5.57 10.15
C TYR A 80 -34.03 4.55 10.78
N PHE A 81 -35.04 4.98 11.55
CA PHE A 81 -35.98 4.10 12.27
C PHE A 81 -37.43 4.20 11.78
N ASP A 82 -37.67 4.73 10.58
CA ASP A 82 -39.01 4.84 9.96
C ASP A 82 -40.02 5.75 10.71
N HIS A 83 -39.54 6.79 11.39
CA HIS A 83 -40.40 7.72 12.14
C HIS A 83 -40.82 8.93 11.30
N ILE A 84 -41.74 8.71 10.36
CA ILE A 84 -42.32 9.77 9.50
C ILE A 84 -43.04 10.84 10.34
N ASP A 85 -43.63 10.45 11.46
CA ASP A 85 -44.25 11.34 12.45
C ASP A 85 -43.28 12.39 13.00
N ILE A 86 -42.04 11.99 13.34
CA ILE A 86 -40.98 12.93 13.75
C ILE A 86 -40.61 13.86 12.60
N LEU A 87 -40.48 13.33 11.37
CA LEU A 87 -40.18 14.15 10.20
C LEU A 87 -41.30 15.17 9.88
N GLN A 88 -42.55 14.86 10.20
CA GLN A 88 -43.69 15.76 10.04
C GLN A 88 -43.66 16.93 11.02
N VAL A 89 -43.17 16.73 12.25
CA VAL A 89 -42.98 17.81 13.23
C VAL A 89 -42.05 18.89 12.70
N PHE A 90 -41.03 18.50 11.92
CA PHE A 90 -40.00 19.39 11.39
C PHE A 90 -40.15 19.69 9.89
N GLN A 91 -41.37 19.54 9.33
CA GLN A 91 -41.60 19.76 7.90
C GLN A 91 -41.18 21.16 7.41
N THR A 92 -41.26 22.18 8.27
CA THR A 92 -40.87 23.57 7.97
C THR A 92 -39.43 23.90 8.35
N ALA A 93 -38.62 22.91 8.70
CA ALA A 93 -37.22 23.15 9.07
C ALA A 93 -36.47 23.80 7.90
N ALA A 94 -35.77 24.90 8.17
CA ALA A 94 -35.01 25.64 7.17
C ALA A 94 -33.81 24.84 6.61
N PHE A 95 -33.39 23.77 7.30
CA PHE A 95 -32.27 22.94 6.91
C PHE A 95 -32.55 21.48 7.26
N LEU A 96 -32.44 20.59 6.27
CA LEU A 96 -32.53 19.14 6.44
C LEU A 96 -31.15 18.53 6.20
N PRO A 97 -30.68 17.59 7.05
CA PRO A 97 -29.39 16.91 6.88
C PRO A 97 -29.27 16.29 5.49
N GLY A 98 -28.10 16.31 4.85
CA GLY A 98 -27.94 15.81 3.47
C GLY A 98 -28.04 14.29 3.30
N ASN A 99 -28.03 13.51 4.39
CA ASN A 99 -27.92 12.05 4.39
C ASN A 99 -29.23 11.29 4.69
N LEU A 100 -30.37 11.98 4.88
CA LEU A 100 -31.64 11.33 5.26
C LEU A 100 -32.09 10.28 4.23
N THR A 101 -31.94 10.56 2.94
CA THR A 101 -32.24 9.59 1.87
C THR A 101 -31.36 8.35 1.95
N THR A 102 -30.08 8.53 2.26
CA THR A 102 -29.11 7.42 2.37
C THR A 102 -29.41 6.53 3.57
N LEU A 103 -29.75 7.12 4.72
CA LEU A 103 -30.12 6.37 5.92
C LEU A 103 -31.41 5.58 5.70
N ALA A 104 -32.47 6.23 5.22
CA ALA A 104 -33.74 5.58 4.93
C ALA A 104 -33.60 4.47 3.88
N ALA A 105 -32.83 4.71 2.81
CA ALA A 105 -32.57 3.70 1.79
C ALA A 105 -31.74 2.51 2.31
N GLY A 106 -30.76 2.79 3.18
CA GLY A 106 -29.91 1.77 3.81
C GLY A 106 -30.64 0.85 4.78
N GLU A 107 -31.77 1.28 5.33
CA GLU A 107 -32.64 0.48 6.23
C GLU A 107 -33.94 0.02 5.56
N GLY A 108 -34.12 0.31 4.26
CA GLY A 108 -35.26 -0.18 3.49
C GLY A 108 -36.57 0.60 3.65
N HIS A 109 -36.53 1.80 4.24
CA HIS A 109 -37.69 2.62 4.56
C HIS A 109 -38.22 3.41 3.36
N VAL A 110 -38.92 2.72 2.46
CA VAL A 110 -39.51 3.30 1.25
C VAL A 110 -40.53 4.41 1.57
N ASP A 111 -41.27 4.30 2.68
CA ASP A 111 -42.29 5.29 3.02
C ASP A 111 -41.67 6.61 3.51
N VAL A 112 -40.54 6.55 4.23
CA VAL A 112 -39.72 7.75 4.49
C VAL A 112 -39.24 8.38 3.18
N LEU A 113 -38.76 7.59 2.21
CA LEU A 113 -38.33 8.13 0.92
C LEU A 113 -39.47 8.80 0.14
N LYS A 114 -40.68 8.21 0.15
CA LYS A 114 -41.88 8.83 -0.43
C LYS A 114 -42.24 10.13 0.27
N TYR A 115 -42.16 10.16 1.60
CA TYR A 115 -42.41 11.38 2.38
C TYR A 115 -41.40 12.47 2.04
N LEU A 116 -40.11 12.13 2.01
CA LEU A 116 -39.02 13.03 1.65
C LEU A 116 -39.15 13.56 0.20
N ASP A 117 -39.58 12.72 -0.75
CA ASP A 117 -39.89 13.17 -2.12
C ASP A 117 -41.08 14.14 -2.13
N LYS A 118 -42.15 13.83 -1.39
CA LYS A 118 -43.38 14.63 -1.30
C LYS A 118 -43.13 16.05 -0.77
N ILE A 119 -42.25 16.20 0.22
CA ILE A 119 -41.88 17.52 0.76
C ILE A 119 -40.85 18.26 -0.12
N GLY A 120 -40.48 17.68 -1.26
CA GLY A 120 -39.53 18.27 -2.20
C GLY A 120 -38.06 18.04 -1.84
N TYR A 121 -37.73 17.45 -0.68
CA TYR A 121 -36.35 17.30 -0.22
C TYR A 121 -35.43 16.52 -1.21
N ILE A 122 -36.00 15.64 -2.04
CA ILE A 122 -35.25 14.93 -3.09
C ILE A 122 -35.20 15.72 -4.41
N ARG A 123 -36.24 16.51 -4.72
CA ARG A 123 -36.42 17.22 -6.01
C ARG A 123 -36.05 18.70 -5.98
N THR A 124 -35.77 19.27 -4.82
CA THR A 124 -35.54 20.71 -4.66
C THR A 124 -34.38 21.20 -5.52
N ASN A 125 -34.65 22.26 -6.28
CA ASN A 125 -33.74 22.95 -7.21
C ASN A 125 -32.69 23.85 -6.52
N GLU A 126 -32.68 23.92 -5.18
CA GLU A 126 -31.73 24.77 -4.44
C GLU A 126 -30.30 24.21 -4.47
N LEU A 127 -30.18 22.90 -4.63
CA LEU A 127 -28.92 22.21 -4.87
C LEU A 127 -28.82 21.91 -6.37
N SER A 128 -27.66 22.14 -6.97
CA SER A 128 -27.48 21.94 -8.42
C SER A 128 -27.87 20.52 -8.84
N PRO A 129 -28.29 20.28 -10.11
CA PRO A 129 -28.70 18.95 -10.59
C PRO A 129 -27.72 17.81 -10.26
N HIS A 130 -26.42 18.14 -10.17
CA HIS A 130 -25.35 17.23 -9.75
C HIS A 130 -25.53 16.71 -8.31
N HIS A 131 -25.97 17.54 -7.37
CA HIS A 131 -26.16 17.14 -5.97
C HIS A 131 -27.32 16.15 -5.81
N ASN A 132 -28.39 16.32 -6.59
CA ASN A 132 -29.54 15.41 -6.56
C ASN A 132 -29.17 14.03 -7.12
N ALA A 133 -28.40 13.98 -8.22
CA ALA A 133 -27.87 12.73 -8.76
C ALA A 133 -26.98 12.01 -7.74
N GLN A 134 -26.05 12.73 -7.11
CA GLN A 134 -25.17 12.14 -6.10
C GLN A 134 -25.93 11.60 -4.88
N ARG A 135 -26.97 12.31 -4.41
CA ARG A 135 -27.81 11.85 -3.30
C ARG A 135 -28.59 10.57 -3.65
N LEU A 136 -29.17 10.52 -4.84
CA LEU A 136 -29.91 9.35 -5.33
C LEU A 136 -28.99 8.15 -5.57
N SER A 137 -27.82 8.37 -6.18
CA SER A 137 -26.78 7.34 -6.34
C SER A 137 -26.29 6.79 -4.99
N THR A 138 -26.03 7.67 -4.02
CA THR A 138 -25.62 7.26 -2.67
C THR A 138 -26.71 6.45 -1.95
N ALA A 139 -27.98 6.85 -2.09
CA ALA A 139 -29.11 6.12 -1.55
C ALA A 139 -29.26 4.73 -2.22
N ALA A 140 -29.11 4.65 -3.55
CA ALA A 140 -29.15 3.39 -4.28
C ALA A 140 -28.02 2.44 -3.86
N MET A 141 -26.79 2.94 -3.71
CA MET A 141 -25.67 2.15 -3.19
C MET A 141 -25.93 1.63 -1.77
N ALA A 142 -26.50 2.48 -0.89
CA ALA A 142 -26.86 2.07 0.47
C ALA A 142 -27.94 0.98 0.48
N ALA A 143 -29.00 1.12 -0.31
CA ALA A 143 -30.03 0.11 -0.46
C ALA A 143 -29.47 -1.21 -1.03
N ALA A 144 -28.65 -1.12 -2.07
CA ALA A 144 -28.01 -2.28 -2.69
C ALA A 144 -27.10 -3.02 -1.72
N LYS A 145 -26.28 -2.29 -0.95
CA LYS A 145 -25.37 -2.86 0.07
C LYS A 145 -26.09 -3.63 1.17
N HIS A 146 -27.33 -3.26 1.49
CA HIS A 146 -28.14 -3.90 2.54
C HIS A 146 -29.23 -4.82 2.00
N GLY A 147 -29.31 -5.01 0.67
CA GLY A 147 -30.23 -5.97 0.06
C GLY A 147 -31.66 -5.46 -0.11
N HIS A 148 -31.89 -4.14 -0.05
CA HIS A 148 -33.22 -3.54 -0.10
C HIS A 148 -33.73 -3.33 -1.54
N LEU A 149 -34.11 -4.42 -2.19
CA LEU A 149 -34.64 -4.40 -3.57
C LEU A 149 -35.83 -3.45 -3.75
N VAL A 150 -36.74 -3.38 -2.76
CA VAL A 150 -37.95 -2.55 -2.83
C VAL A 150 -37.61 -1.06 -2.94
N VAL A 151 -36.53 -0.61 -2.28
CA VAL A 151 -36.05 0.78 -2.40
C VAL A 151 -35.53 1.05 -3.80
N LEU A 152 -34.75 0.14 -4.38
CA LEU A 152 -34.21 0.30 -5.73
C LEU A 152 -35.32 0.30 -6.79
N GLN A 153 -36.33 -0.55 -6.63
CA GLN A 153 -37.51 -0.56 -7.49
C GLN A 153 -38.28 0.77 -7.40
N TYR A 154 -38.42 1.31 -6.20
CA TYR A 154 -39.00 2.66 -6.01
C TYR A 154 -38.17 3.73 -6.73
N LEU A 155 -36.84 3.74 -6.56
CA LEU A 155 -35.98 4.70 -7.24
C LEU A 155 -36.07 4.59 -8.77
N HIS A 156 -36.08 3.37 -9.30
CA HIS A 156 -36.22 3.12 -10.74
C HIS A 156 -37.57 3.56 -11.31
N MET A 157 -38.65 3.39 -10.54
CA MET A 157 -39.99 3.86 -10.93
C MET A 157 -40.10 5.39 -10.95
N MET A 158 -39.42 6.06 -10.02
CA MET A 158 -39.59 7.49 -9.79
C MET A 158 -38.58 8.38 -10.52
N TYR A 159 -37.38 7.85 -10.81
CA TYR A 159 -36.28 8.61 -11.38
C TYR A 159 -35.62 7.86 -12.55
N PRO A 160 -35.17 8.59 -13.60
CA PRO A 160 -34.36 8.01 -14.66
C PRO A 160 -33.14 7.25 -14.10
N MET A 161 -32.84 6.10 -14.70
CA MET A 161 -31.79 5.20 -14.22
C MET A 161 -30.41 5.87 -14.20
N GLU A 162 -30.13 6.74 -15.16
CA GLU A 162 -28.87 7.47 -15.30
C GLU A 162 -28.55 8.34 -14.09
N ILE A 163 -29.56 8.74 -13.32
CA ILE A 163 -29.40 9.61 -12.16
C ILE A 163 -28.95 8.84 -10.91
N TRP A 164 -29.39 7.60 -10.74
CA TRP A 164 -29.14 6.81 -9.53
C TRP A 164 -28.23 5.60 -9.74
N MET A 165 -28.01 5.16 -10.99
CA MET A 165 -27.17 4.00 -11.33
C MET A 165 -25.70 4.37 -11.62
N ASP A 166 -25.29 5.62 -11.34
CA ASP A 166 -23.95 6.20 -11.59
C ASP A 166 -22.81 5.17 -11.76
N ASN A 167 -22.42 4.94 -13.01
CA ASN A 167 -21.34 4.04 -13.43
C ASN A 167 -21.40 2.61 -12.85
N GLY A 168 -22.59 2.10 -12.54
CA GLY A 168 -22.78 0.76 -11.99
C GLY A 168 -22.52 0.63 -10.50
N GLY A 169 -22.28 1.73 -9.77
CA GLY A 169 -22.00 1.72 -8.32
C GLY A 169 -22.97 0.88 -7.47
N PRO A 170 -24.29 0.95 -7.70
CA PRO A 170 -25.25 0.08 -7.01
C PRO A 170 -25.04 -1.41 -7.28
N ALA A 171 -24.65 -1.82 -8.49
CA ALA A 171 -24.39 -3.24 -8.80
C ALA A 171 -23.19 -3.77 -8.00
N PHE A 172 -22.10 -3.01 -7.93
CA PHE A 172 -20.94 -3.39 -7.11
C PHE A 172 -21.27 -3.44 -5.62
N SER A 173 -22.18 -2.59 -5.16
CA SER A 173 -22.69 -2.61 -3.77
C SER A 173 -23.59 -3.83 -3.50
N ALA A 174 -24.30 -4.31 -4.51
CA ALA A 174 -25.22 -5.46 -4.44
C ALA A 174 -24.53 -6.82 -4.47
N VAL A 175 -23.20 -6.91 -4.60
CA VAL A 175 -22.46 -8.18 -4.75
C VAL A 175 -22.78 -9.21 -3.67
N ALA A 176 -23.06 -8.77 -2.43
CA ALA A 176 -23.45 -9.65 -1.34
C ALA A 176 -24.91 -10.16 -1.41
N HIS A 177 -25.74 -9.57 -2.26
CA HIS A 177 -27.19 -9.78 -2.35
C HIS A 177 -27.58 -10.16 -3.79
N LEU A 178 -27.47 -11.47 -4.10
CA LEU A 178 -27.63 -12.00 -5.45
C LEU A 178 -28.93 -11.55 -6.14
N GLU A 179 -30.06 -11.55 -5.43
CA GLU A 179 -31.36 -11.13 -5.98
C GLU A 179 -31.34 -9.66 -6.45
N VAL A 180 -30.73 -8.77 -5.65
CA VAL A 180 -30.58 -7.37 -6.01
C VAL A 180 -29.66 -7.21 -7.22
N LEU A 181 -28.54 -7.93 -7.23
CA LEU A 181 -27.60 -7.86 -8.35
C LEU A 181 -28.23 -8.38 -9.65
N GLN A 182 -28.99 -9.47 -9.59
CA GLN A 182 -29.71 -10.02 -10.75
C GLN A 182 -30.67 -8.98 -11.32
N TRP A 183 -31.52 -8.39 -10.47
CA TRP A 183 -32.46 -7.36 -10.90
C TRP A 183 -31.74 -6.13 -11.48
N LEU A 184 -30.65 -5.66 -10.86
CA LEU A 184 -29.85 -4.56 -11.39
C LEU A 184 -29.27 -4.89 -12.76
N MET A 185 -28.72 -6.09 -12.95
CA MET A 185 -28.14 -6.52 -14.22
C MET A 185 -29.19 -6.68 -15.33
N ASP A 186 -30.44 -7.01 -14.99
CA ASP A 186 -31.54 -7.11 -15.95
C ASP A 186 -31.97 -5.74 -16.49
N ILE A 187 -31.97 -4.70 -15.66
CA ILE A 187 -32.37 -3.35 -16.08
C ILE A 187 -31.20 -2.53 -16.64
N TRP A 188 -29.99 -2.71 -16.10
CA TRP A 188 -28.82 -1.91 -16.46
C TRP A 188 -27.98 -2.56 -17.54
N GLY A 189 -27.83 -3.89 -17.53
CA GLY A 189 -27.05 -4.64 -18.51
C GLY A 189 -27.36 -4.28 -19.97
N PRO A 190 -28.65 -4.18 -20.38
CA PRO A 190 -29.02 -3.80 -21.75
C PRO A 190 -28.61 -2.37 -22.17
N THR A 191 -28.31 -1.48 -21.21
CA THR A 191 -27.89 -0.10 -21.51
C THR A 191 -26.39 0.04 -21.75
N LEU A 192 -25.62 -1.00 -21.44
CA LEU A 192 -24.18 -1.02 -21.60
C LEU A 192 -23.78 -1.41 -23.03
N THR A 193 -22.68 -0.84 -23.51
CA THR A 193 -21.97 -1.40 -24.67
C THR A 193 -21.44 -2.80 -24.33
N ALA A 194 -21.16 -3.63 -25.35
CA ALA A 194 -20.60 -4.96 -25.13
C ALA A 194 -19.27 -4.90 -24.32
N THR A 195 -18.43 -3.91 -24.60
CA THR A 195 -17.16 -3.70 -23.88
C THR A 195 -17.35 -3.31 -22.42
N GLU A 196 -18.31 -2.44 -22.12
CA GLU A 196 -18.63 -2.05 -20.75
C GLU A 196 -19.28 -3.20 -19.99
N HIS A 197 -20.16 -3.95 -20.64
CA HIS A 197 -20.81 -5.11 -20.04
C HIS A 197 -19.78 -6.16 -19.61
N ASP A 198 -18.80 -6.47 -20.47
CA ASP A 198 -17.75 -7.45 -20.18
C ASP A 198 -16.81 -6.97 -19.06
N ALA A 199 -16.38 -5.70 -19.10
CA ALA A 199 -15.56 -5.12 -18.05
C ALA A 199 -16.27 -5.10 -16.68
N ASN A 200 -17.58 -4.81 -16.67
CA ASN A 200 -18.38 -4.81 -15.45
C ASN A 200 -18.59 -6.23 -14.91
N LEU A 201 -18.83 -7.24 -15.76
CA LEU A 201 -18.91 -8.64 -15.31
C LEU A 201 -17.60 -9.09 -14.66
N GLU A 202 -16.45 -8.78 -15.27
CA GLU A 202 -15.15 -9.08 -14.70
C GLU A 202 -14.95 -8.40 -13.33
N GLY A 203 -15.25 -7.11 -13.22
CA GLY A 203 -15.15 -6.35 -11.98
C GLY A 203 -16.09 -6.88 -10.88
N LEU A 204 -17.34 -7.20 -11.23
CA LEU A 204 -18.32 -7.76 -10.31
C LEU A 204 -17.91 -9.15 -9.83
N LEU A 205 -17.36 -9.99 -10.71
CA LEU A 205 -16.87 -11.32 -10.34
C LEU A 205 -15.67 -11.19 -9.39
N LEU A 206 -14.74 -10.28 -9.67
CA LEU A 206 -13.60 -10.00 -8.77
C LEU A 206 -14.09 -9.54 -7.39
N ALA A 207 -15.04 -8.63 -7.34
CA ALA A 207 -15.63 -8.16 -6.09
C ALA A 207 -16.33 -9.31 -5.34
N ALA A 208 -17.09 -10.18 -6.03
CA ALA A 208 -17.76 -11.33 -5.43
C ALA A 208 -16.77 -12.33 -4.84
N VAL A 209 -15.69 -12.62 -5.56
CA VAL A 209 -14.62 -13.51 -5.11
C VAL A 209 -13.90 -12.93 -3.90
N ASN A 210 -13.52 -11.66 -3.94
CA ASN A 210 -12.80 -10.99 -2.84
C ASN A 210 -13.67 -10.83 -1.58
N GLN A 211 -14.99 -10.74 -1.73
CA GLN A 211 -15.95 -10.72 -0.62
C GLN A 211 -16.45 -12.12 -0.22
N GLU A 212 -15.91 -13.19 -0.82
CA GLU A 212 -16.24 -14.59 -0.54
C GLU A 212 -17.74 -14.92 -0.71
N ARG A 213 -18.38 -14.32 -1.72
CA ARG A 213 -19.82 -14.46 -2.01
C ARG A 213 -20.08 -15.59 -3.02
N LEU A 214 -20.00 -16.83 -2.57
CA LEU A 214 -20.07 -18.04 -3.43
C LEU A 214 -21.26 -18.08 -4.38
N ALA A 215 -22.47 -17.73 -3.92
CA ALA A 215 -23.68 -17.74 -4.76
C ALA A 215 -23.56 -16.74 -5.93
N THR A 216 -23.12 -15.51 -5.63
CA THR A 216 -22.88 -14.47 -6.64
C THR A 216 -21.75 -14.83 -7.57
N THR A 217 -20.66 -15.37 -7.03
CA THR A 217 -19.51 -15.82 -7.82
C THR A 217 -19.89 -16.92 -8.80
N THR A 218 -20.67 -17.92 -8.35
CA THR A 218 -21.17 -19.01 -9.20
C THR A 218 -22.04 -18.46 -10.33
N TRP A 219 -23.04 -17.63 -10.00
CA TRP A 219 -23.93 -17.04 -10.98
C TRP A 219 -23.19 -16.18 -12.02
N LEU A 220 -22.24 -15.33 -11.60
CA LEU A 220 -21.44 -14.51 -12.52
C LEU A 220 -20.50 -15.37 -13.38
N ALA A 221 -19.85 -16.37 -12.79
CA ALA A 221 -18.94 -17.26 -13.52
C ALA A 221 -19.69 -18.10 -14.57
N GLU A 222 -20.88 -18.62 -14.24
CA GLU A 222 -21.76 -19.28 -15.21
C GLU A 222 -22.13 -18.33 -16.35
N LYS A 223 -22.54 -17.10 -16.03
CA LYS A 223 -22.91 -16.10 -17.06
C LYS A 223 -21.72 -15.80 -18.00
N MET A 224 -20.52 -15.63 -17.44
CA MET A 224 -19.28 -15.40 -18.20
C MET A 224 -18.83 -16.63 -19.00
N GLN A 225 -19.09 -17.84 -18.51
CA GLN A 225 -18.82 -19.08 -19.25
C GLN A 225 -19.70 -19.16 -20.50
N HIS A 226 -20.99 -18.87 -20.38
CA HIS A 226 -21.92 -18.87 -21.51
C HIS A 226 -21.56 -17.80 -22.56
N SER A 227 -21.07 -16.64 -22.13
CA SER A 227 -20.57 -15.59 -23.04
C SER A 227 -19.13 -15.80 -23.51
N ARG A 228 -18.50 -16.94 -23.18
CA ARG A 228 -17.11 -17.31 -23.54
C ARG A 228 -16.04 -16.31 -23.07
N GLN A 229 -16.27 -15.64 -21.94
CA GLN A 229 -15.33 -14.69 -21.32
C GLN A 229 -14.28 -15.38 -20.44
N PHE A 230 -13.67 -16.46 -20.95
CA PHE A 230 -12.74 -17.29 -20.19
C PHE A 230 -11.49 -16.53 -19.71
N SER A 231 -10.96 -15.61 -20.55
CA SER A 231 -9.80 -14.80 -20.19
C SER A 231 -10.07 -13.87 -19.00
N ALA A 232 -11.30 -13.36 -18.87
CA ALA A 232 -11.70 -12.55 -17.73
C ALA A 232 -11.82 -13.40 -16.46
N ILE A 233 -12.41 -14.60 -16.54
CA ILE A 233 -12.45 -15.55 -15.41
C ILE A 233 -11.01 -15.90 -14.95
N LEU A 234 -10.07 -16.12 -15.88
CA LEU A 234 -8.66 -16.38 -15.57
C LEU A 234 -7.98 -15.18 -14.88
N ARG A 235 -8.21 -13.95 -15.37
CA ARG A 235 -7.69 -12.73 -14.71
C ARG A 235 -8.25 -12.58 -13.31
N VAL A 236 -9.55 -12.82 -13.10
CA VAL A 236 -10.16 -12.77 -11.76
C VAL A 236 -9.55 -13.83 -10.84
N PHE A 237 -9.38 -15.06 -11.33
CA PHE A 237 -8.69 -16.11 -10.58
C PHE A 237 -7.29 -15.67 -10.17
N ALA A 238 -6.51 -15.10 -11.09
CA ALA A 238 -5.16 -14.61 -10.82
C ALA A 238 -5.13 -13.46 -9.80
N SER A 239 -5.92 -12.41 -10.02
CA SER A 239 -5.90 -11.16 -9.25
C SER A 239 -6.60 -11.24 -7.89
N SER A 240 -7.42 -12.26 -7.64
CA SER A 240 -8.20 -12.35 -6.40
C SER A 240 -7.31 -12.43 -5.15
N THR A 241 -7.67 -11.73 -4.09
CA THR A 241 -6.91 -11.71 -2.82
C THR A 241 -7.28 -12.75 -1.75
N PRO A 242 -8.38 -13.55 -1.84
CA PRO A 242 -8.77 -14.45 -0.75
C PRO A 242 -7.66 -15.38 -0.28
N SER A 243 -7.72 -15.68 1.02
CA SER A 243 -6.80 -16.60 1.70
C SER A 243 -6.94 -18.04 1.20
N VAL A 244 -8.14 -18.41 0.75
CA VAL A 244 -8.44 -19.74 0.21
C VAL A 244 -8.27 -19.75 -1.32
N PRO A 245 -7.53 -20.71 -1.89
CA PRO A 245 -7.43 -20.87 -3.34
C PRO A 245 -8.81 -21.09 -3.96
N GLN A 246 -9.18 -20.23 -4.90
CA GLN A 246 -10.52 -20.21 -5.51
C GLN A 246 -10.67 -21.27 -6.62
N THR A 247 -10.43 -22.53 -6.25
CA THR A 247 -10.49 -23.69 -7.16
C THR A 247 -11.84 -23.82 -7.87
N HIS A 248 -12.91 -23.35 -7.23
CA HIS A 248 -14.26 -23.37 -7.79
C HIS A 248 -14.39 -22.56 -9.10
N LEU A 249 -13.56 -21.52 -9.32
CA LEU A 249 -13.56 -20.78 -10.59
C LEU A 249 -13.01 -21.61 -11.76
N LEU A 250 -12.08 -22.52 -11.49
CA LEU A 250 -11.45 -23.36 -12.53
C LEU A 250 -12.41 -24.38 -13.13
N VAL A 251 -13.55 -24.66 -12.47
CA VAL A 251 -14.60 -25.55 -12.98
C VAL A 251 -15.29 -24.95 -14.22
N TYR A 252 -15.31 -23.62 -14.34
CA TYR A 252 -15.91 -22.91 -15.46
C TYR A 252 -14.96 -22.77 -16.66
N LEU A 253 -13.74 -23.29 -16.56
CA LEU A 253 -12.70 -23.21 -17.58
C LEU A 253 -12.44 -24.59 -18.19
N GLU A 254 -12.45 -24.66 -19.52
CA GLU A 254 -12.08 -25.85 -20.28
C GLU A 254 -10.56 -26.06 -20.27
N GLU A 255 -10.09 -27.30 -20.12
CA GLU A 255 -8.65 -27.61 -20.00
C GLU A 255 -7.82 -27.29 -21.25
N ILE A 256 -8.49 -27.16 -22.39
CA ILE A 256 -7.88 -26.82 -23.68
C ILE A 256 -7.64 -25.32 -23.87
N LEU A 257 -8.14 -24.48 -22.97
CA LEU A 257 -8.00 -23.03 -23.08
C LEU A 257 -6.55 -22.61 -22.93
N ASP A 258 -6.08 -21.78 -23.85
CA ASP A 258 -4.77 -21.17 -23.71
C ASP A 258 -4.76 -20.18 -22.52
N VAL A 259 -3.71 -20.25 -21.71
CA VAL A 259 -3.57 -19.39 -20.53
C VAL A 259 -2.59 -18.29 -20.92
N PRO A 260 -3.06 -17.05 -21.12
CA PRO A 260 -2.16 -16.01 -21.60
C PRO A 260 -1.11 -15.67 -20.54
N MET A 261 0.11 -15.36 -20.97
CA MET A 261 1.24 -15.15 -20.07
C MET A 261 1.04 -14.00 -19.06
N ASN A 262 0.20 -13.01 -19.39
CA ASN A 262 -0.15 -11.96 -18.43
C ASN A 262 -0.90 -12.49 -17.20
N VAL A 263 -1.65 -13.58 -17.31
CA VAL A 263 -2.33 -14.23 -16.17
C VAL A 263 -1.28 -14.86 -15.25
N LEU A 264 -0.28 -15.54 -15.81
CA LEU A 264 0.82 -16.09 -15.03
C LEU A 264 1.66 -14.98 -14.38
N ALA A 265 1.91 -13.88 -15.09
CA ALA A 265 2.61 -12.72 -14.55
C ALA A 265 1.89 -12.13 -13.32
N ILE A 266 0.57 -11.96 -13.35
CA ILE A 266 -0.23 -11.49 -12.19
C ILE A 266 -0.09 -12.42 -10.98
N VAL A 267 -0.12 -13.74 -11.22
CA VAL A 267 0.03 -14.75 -10.16
C VAL A 267 1.43 -14.72 -9.55
N ILE A 268 2.46 -14.55 -10.39
CA ILE A 268 3.85 -14.43 -9.94
C ILE A 268 4.04 -13.13 -9.17
N GLU A 269 3.60 -11.99 -9.71
CA GLU A 269 3.70 -10.68 -9.07
C GLU A 269 3.09 -10.68 -7.66
N SER A 270 1.94 -11.33 -7.49
CA SER A 270 1.25 -11.48 -6.19
C SER A 270 1.87 -12.54 -5.26
N ASN A 271 2.96 -13.20 -5.66
CA ASN A 271 3.67 -14.26 -4.94
C ASN A 271 2.76 -15.45 -4.51
N ARG A 272 1.79 -15.83 -5.36
CA ARG A 272 0.81 -16.90 -5.10
C ARG A 272 1.18 -18.21 -5.78
N VAL A 273 2.19 -18.92 -5.25
CA VAL A 273 2.64 -20.22 -5.79
C VAL A 273 1.51 -21.27 -5.78
N ASP A 274 0.60 -21.20 -4.80
CA ASP A 274 -0.60 -22.02 -4.70
C ASP A 274 -1.49 -21.89 -5.95
N LYS A 275 -1.72 -20.66 -6.43
CA LYS A 275 -2.52 -20.42 -7.63
C LYS A 275 -1.82 -20.88 -8.90
N ALA A 276 -0.51 -20.66 -9.01
CA ALA A 276 0.24 -21.13 -10.16
C ALA A 276 0.24 -22.66 -10.23
N ALA A 277 0.37 -23.35 -9.09
CA ALA A 277 0.28 -24.79 -9.04
C ALA A 277 -1.07 -25.30 -9.58
N LEU A 278 -2.18 -24.66 -9.18
CA LEU A 278 -3.52 -24.99 -9.68
C LEU A 278 -3.66 -24.75 -11.19
N LEU A 279 -3.09 -23.65 -11.72
CA LEU A 279 -3.09 -23.41 -13.17
C LEU A 279 -2.32 -24.50 -13.92
N PHE A 280 -1.11 -24.84 -13.46
CA PHE A 280 -0.28 -25.89 -14.09
C PHE A 280 -0.87 -27.29 -13.96
N GLU A 281 -1.63 -27.54 -12.90
CA GLU A 281 -2.38 -28.78 -12.72
C GLU A 281 -3.55 -28.87 -13.71
N LYS A 282 -4.34 -27.81 -13.83
CA LYS A 282 -5.54 -27.75 -14.68
C LYS A 282 -5.19 -27.68 -16.17
N PHE A 283 -4.20 -26.89 -16.54
CA PHE A 283 -3.84 -26.56 -17.92
C PHE A 283 -2.53 -27.23 -18.31
N LYS A 284 -2.61 -28.45 -18.85
CA LYS A 284 -1.42 -29.29 -19.09
C LYS A 284 -0.39 -28.65 -20.01
N HIS A 285 -0.80 -27.83 -20.98
CA HIS A 285 0.11 -27.09 -21.88
C HIS A 285 0.98 -26.06 -21.15
N MET A 286 0.63 -25.63 -19.93
CA MET A 286 1.51 -24.77 -19.15
C MET A 286 2.80 -25.48 -18.71
N ASN A 287 2.85 -26.81 -18.71
CA ASN A 287 4.06 -27.58 -18.41
C ASN A 287 5.05 -27.65 -19.60
N ARG A 288 4.76 -26.96 -20.70
CA ARG A 288 5.70 -26.91 -21.82
C ARG A 288 6.96 -26.11 -21.43
N PRO A 289 8.16 -26.49 -21.90
CA PRO A 289 9.40 -25.85 -21.50
C PRO A 289 9.40 -24.33 -21.69
N GLU A 290 8.84 -23.81 -22.78
CA GLU A 290 8.80 -22.37 -23.06
C GLU A 290 8.04 -21.58 -21.98
N VAL A 291 6.90 -22.08 -21.51
CA VAL A 291 6.09 -21.42 -20.47
C VAL A 291 6.79 -21.48 -19.12
N VAL A 292 7.42 -22.61 -18.79
CA VAL A 292 8.19 -22.79 -17.56
C VAL A 292 9.40 -21.86 -17.53
N ARG A 293 10.11 -21.72 -18.65
CA ARG A 293 11.26 -20.81 -18.81
C ARG A 293 10.84 -19.34 -18.65
N GLU A 294 9.74 -18.94 -19.29
CA GLU A 294 9.21 -17.58 -19.16
C GLU A 294 8.68 -17.30 -17.74
N GLY A 295 8.04 -18.29 -17.11
CA GLY A 295 7.64 -18.23 -15.71
C GLY A 295 8.83 -18.03 -14.75
N LEU A 296 9.95 -18.72 -14.97
CA LEU A 296 11.18 -18.50 -14.21
C LEU A 296 11.75 -17.10 -14.45
N ALA A 297 11.77 -16.62 -15.70
CA ALA A 297 12.22 -15.26 -16.01
C ALA A 297 11.38 -14.19 -15.29
N LEU A 298 10.05 -14.34 -15.25
CA LEU A 298 9.16 -13.48 -14.47
C LEU A 298 9.43 -13.58 -12.97
N ALA A 299 9.61 -14.79 -12.44
CA ALA A 299 9.93 -14.98 -11.02
C ALA A 299 11.24 -14.29 -10.61
N ILE A 300 12.25 -14.31 -11.50
CA ILE A 300 13.50 -13.56 -11.31
C ILE A 300 13.24 -12.06 -11.38
N ALA A 301 12.46 -11.58 -12.35
CA ALA A 301 12.15 -10.16 -12.49
C ALA A 301 11.43 -9.58 -11.27
N PHE A 302 10.57 -10.37 -10.63
CA PHE A 302 9.86 -9.98 -9.40
C PHE A 302 10.56 -10.41 -8.10
N LEU A 303 11.73 -11.05 -8.18
CA LEU A 303 12.50 -11.56 -7.03
C LEU A 303 11.75 -12.53 -6.09
N HIS A 304 10.81 -13.31 -6.62
CA HIS A 304 10.02 -14.26 -5.82
C HIS A 304 10.73 -15.61 -5.70
N VAL A 305 11.57 -15.76 -4.68
CA VAL A 305 12.41 -16.97 -4.48
C VAL A 305 11.63 -18.29 -4.45
N GLN A 306 10.42 -18.28 -3.90
CA GLN A 306 9.59 -19.49 -3.84
C GLN A 306 9.13 -19.93 -5.23
N PHE A 307 8.77 -18.98 -6.08
CA PHE A 307 8.48 -19.24 -7.49
C PHE A 307 9.70 -19.73 -8.25
N MET A 308 10.86 -19.11 -8.01
CA MET A 308 12.11 -19.54 -8.66
C MET A 308 12.41 -21.01 -8.33
N ARG A 309 12.35 -21.40 -7.06
CA ARG A 309 12.52 -22.79 -6.63
C ARG A 309 11.52 -23.72 -7.32
N TRP A 310 10.24 -23.33 -7.30
CA TRP A 310 9.16 -24.11 -7.88
C TRP A 310 9.30 -24.35 -9.39
N PHE A 311 9.76 -23.34 -10.15
CA PHE A 311 10.04 -23.49 -11.58
C PHE A 311 11.31 -24.29 -11.85
N ILE A 312 12.38 -24.06 -11.07
CA ILE A 312 13.65 -24.79 -11.21
C ILE A 312 13.46 -26.30 -11.06
N ASP A 313 12.59 -26.74 -10.15
CA ASP A 313 12.30 -28.16 -9.93
C ASP A 313 11.62 -28.85 -11.14
N LYS A 314 11.11 -28.06 -12.10
CA LYS A 314 10.44 -28.53 -13.31
C LYS A 314 11.33 -28.47 -14.56
N MET A 315 12.59 -28.05 -14.41
CA MET A 315 13.49 -27.76 -15.53
C MET A 315 14.77 -28.58 -15.43
N ASP A 316 15.42 -28.78 -16.58
CA ASP A 316 16.77 -29.32 -16.57
C ASP A 316 17.79 -28.28 -16.09
N GLN A 317 18.92 -28.76 -15.57
CA GLN A 317 19.94 -27.90 -14.98
C GLN A 317 20.58 -26.93 -15.99
N ARG A 318 20.66 -27.30 -17.27
CA ARG A 318 21.30 -26.45 -18.29
C ARG A 318 20.40 -25.25 -18.60
N ASP A 319 19.11 -25.49 -18.78
CA ASP A 319 18.11 -24.44 -19.00
C ASP A 319 18.06 -23.45 -17.84
N VAL A 320 18.09 -23.97 -16.61
CA VAL A 320 18.14 -23.15 -15.39
C VAL A 320 19.39 -22.26 -15.42
N GLN A 321 20.56 -22.84 -15.71
CA GLN A 321 21.81 -22.07 -15.75
C GLN A 321 21.79 -20.97 -16.81
N VAL A 322 21.26 -21.26 -18.01
CA VAL A 322 21.13 -20.26 -19.09
C VAL A 322 20.25 -19.09 -18.65
N ILE A 323 19.06 -19.36 -18.10
CA ILE A 323 18.12 -18.30 -17.71
C ILE A 323 18.65 -17.48 -16.55
N LEU A 324 19.22 -18.12 -15.52
CA LEU A 324 19.83 -17.40 -14.41
C LEU A 324 20.97 -16.49 -14.91
N THR A 325 21.77 -16.96 -15.87
CA THR A 325 22.84 -16.17 -16.49
C THR A 325 22.30 -15.00 -17.29
N ASP A 326 21.30 -15.23 -18.16
CA ASP A 326 20.70 -14.19 -19.01
C ASP A 326 20.00 -13.10 -18.19
N HIS A 327 19.45 -13.46 -17.03
CA HIS A 327 18.75 -12.55 -16.12
C HIS A 327 19.59 -12.08 -14.93
N ALA A 328 20.91 -12.24 -14.96
CA ALA A 328 21.82 -11.75 -13.91
C ALA A 328 21.77 -10.22 -13.72
N ILE A 329 21.24 -9.47 -14.69
CA ILE A 329 21.09 -8.00 -14.63
C ILE A 329 19.83 -7.58 -13.84
N SER A 330 18.79 -8.42 -13.78
CA SER A 330 17.53 -8.11 -13.08
C SER A 330 17.72 -7.87 -11.56
N PHE A 331 18.89 -8.24 -11.02
CA PHE A 331 19.34 -7.94 -9.66
C PHE A 331 19.39 -6.44 -9.35
N ARG A 332 19.58 -5.57 -10.34
CA ARG A 332 19.86 -4.14 -10.09
C ARG A 332 18.71 -3.35 -9.47
N TYR A 333 17.48 -3.85 -9.56
CA TYR A 333 16.28 -3.05 -9.27
C TYR A 333 15.51 -3.46 -8.00
N GLY A 334 15.78 -4.63 -7.41
CA GLY A 334 14.93 -5.13 -6.31
C GLY A 334 15.63 -5.32 -4.95
N VAL A 335 16.88 -4.89 -4.81
CA VAL A 335 17.64 -5.07 -3.55
C VAL A 335 17.25 -4.08 -2.46
N GLU A 336 16.44 -3.07 -2.79
CA GLU A 336 16.11 -2.05 -1.81
C GLU A 336 15.22 -2.57 -0.66
N PHE A 337 14.54 -3.73 -0.79
CA PHE A 337 13.44 -4.05 0.14
C PHE A 337 13.25 -5.48 0.68
N GLU A 338 14.00 -6.53 0.34
CA GLU A 338 13.62 -7.90 0.77
C GLU A 338 14.67 -8.79 1.46
N ALA A 339 14.20 -9.53 2.48
CA ALA A 339 14.90 -10.64 3.13
C ALA A 339 15.23 -11.79 2.16
N SER A 340 14.48 -11.91 1.07
CA SER A 340 14.59 -12.93 0.04
C SER A 340 15.90 -12.86 -0.75
N PHE A 341 16.60 -11.71 -0.75
CA PHE A 341 17.74 -11.49 -1.64
C PHE A 341 18.92 -12.44 -1.39
N LEU A 342 19.24 -12.73 -0.13
CA LEU A 342 20.29 -13.69 0.20
C LEU A 342 19.91 -15.11 -0.27
N GLU A 343 18.64 -15.49 -0.15
CA GLU A 343 18.18 -16.79 -0.62
C GLU A 343 18.27 -16.90 -2.15
N ILE A 344 18.05 -15.81 -2.88
CA ILE A 344 18.22 -15.75 -4.34
C ILE A 344 19.69 -15.93 -4.72
N ILE A 345 20.61 -15.22 -4.05
CA ILE A 345 22.06 -15.39 -4.29
C ILE A 345 22.49 -16.84 -4.04
N GLN A 346 22.07 -17.41 -2.92
CA GLN A 346 22.36 -18.81 -2.58
C GLN A 346 21.76 -19.77 -3.61
N LEU A 347 20.58 -19.45 -4.16
CA LEU A 347 19.97 -20.22 -5.24
C LEU A 347 20.80 -20.16 -6.53
N TYR A 348 21.29 -18.98 -6.92
CA TYR A 348 22.17 -18.81 -8.07
C TYR A 348 23.48 -19.60 -7.90
N GLU A 349 24.09 -19.48 -6.72
CA GLU A 349 25.30 -20.20 -6.34
C GLU A 349 25.11 -21.71 -6.44
N ALA A 350 24.03 -22.23 -5.84
CA ALA A 350 23.71 -23.65 -5.85
C ALA A 350 23.44 -24.20 -7.27
N LYS A 351 23.09 -23.33 -8.22
CA LYS A 351 22.83 -23.69 -9.62
C LYS A 351 24.01 -23.36 -10.56
N GLY A 352 25.13 -22.87 -10.03
CA GLY A 352 26.34 -22.57 -10.81
C GLY A 352 26.16 -21.40 -11.78
N ALA A 353 25.24 -20.49 -11.48
CA ALA A 353 25.08 -19.25 -12.24
C ALA A 353 26.19 -18.25 -11.83
N PRO A 354 26.69 -17.42 -12.76
CA PRO A 354 27.69 -16.41 -12.45
C PRO A 354 27.13 -15.39 -11.46
N LEU A 355 27.93 -15.03 -10.45
CA LEU A 355 27.55 -14.10 -9.38
C LEU A 355 28.26 -12.75 -9.48
N ASP A 356 29.13 -12.56 -10.47
CA ASP A 356 29.97 -11.37 -10.57
C ASP A 356 29.15 -10.07 -10.59
N ASP A 357 28.04 -10.05 -11.33
CA ASP A 357 27.12 -8.90 -11.38
C ASP A 357 26.39 -8.67 -10.05
N ALA A 358 25.96 -9.74 -9.38
CA ALA A 358 25.30 -9.66 -8.07
C ALA A 358 26.28 -9.14 -7.00
N ILE A 359 27.53 -9.60 -7.04
CA ILE A 359 28.61 -9.13 -6.16
C ILE A 359 28.91 -7.65 -6.43
N ALA A 360 29.07 -7.25 -7.69
CA ALA A 360 29.32 -5.87 -8.06
C ALA A 360 28.20 -4.94 -7.59
N HIS A 361 26.94 -5.37 -7.73
CA HIS A 361 25.78 -4.62 -7.28
C HIS A 361 25.65 -4.58 -5.75
N LEU A 362 25.92 -5.67 -5.03
CA LEU A 362 26.01 -5.66 -3.57
C LEU A 362 27.04 -4.63 -3.09
N GLU A 363 28.22 -4.62 -3.68
CA GLU A 363 29.25 -3.63 -3.38
C GLU A 363 28.81 -2.20 -3.72
N GLU A 364 27.92 -2.01 -4.69
CA GLU A 364 27.32 -0.72 -5.04
C GLU A 364 26.28 -0.30 -3.98
N ILE A 365 25.36 -1.18 -3.59
CA ILE A 365 24.33 -0.90 -2.58
C ILE A 365 24.95 -0.50 -1.24
N PHE A 366 25.94 -1.28 -0.77
CA PHE A 366 26.68 -0.94 0.44
C PHE A 366 27.46 0.38 0.31
N GLY A 367 27.79 0.77 -0.93
CA GLY A 367 28.50 2.00 -1.26
C GLY A 367 27.60 3.23 -1.46
N TRP A 368 26.33 3.10 -1.84
CA TRP A 368 25.52 4.22 -2.36
C TRP A 368 24.26 4.58 -1.55
N ASN A 369 23.75 3.70 -0.69
CA ASN A 369 22.42 3.95 -0.10
C ASN A 369 22.44 5.12 0.90
N SER A 370 22.07 6.31 0.41
CA SER A 370 22.06 7.59 1.13
C SER A 370 20.95 7.72 2.16
N ASP A 371 19.95 6.85 2.09
CA ASP A 371 18.66 7.03 2.76
C ASP A 371 18.58 6.25 4.08
N CYS A 372 19.43 5.24 4.26
CA CYS A 372 19.53 4.49 5.51
C CYS A 372 20.76 4.92 6.34
N ARG A 373 20.84 6.22 6.66
CA ARG A 373 22.01 6.92 7.24
C ARG A 373 22.48 6.41 8.60
N VAL A 374 21.57 5.99 9.48
CA VAL A 374 21.88 5.75 10.91
C VAL A 374 22.19 4.28 11.20
N CYS A 375 21.56 3.35 10.47
CA CYS A 375 21.77 1.91 10.68
C CYS A 375 23.07 1.43 10.05
N HIS A 376 23.39 1.88 8.82
CA HIS A 376 24.60 1.45 8.12
C HIS A 376 25.89 1.79 8.88
N ASP A 377 26.03 3.02 9.40
CA ASP A 377 27.27 3.41 10.10
C ASP A 377 27.48 2.63 11.39
N LYS A 378 26.41 2.33 12.15
CA LYS A 378 26.55 1.56 13.38
C LYS A 378 26.83 0.09 13.11
N ILE A 379 26.14 -0.52 12.14
CA ILE A 379 26.26 -1.95 11.87
C ILE A 379 27.56 -2.27 11.15
N LEU A 380 27.91 -1.50 10.11
CA LEU A 380 29.19 -1.67 9.41
C LEU A 380 30.34 -1.42 10.38
N VAL A 381 30.35 -0.29 11.11
CA VAL A 381 31.46 -0.01 12.05
C VAL A 381 31.52 -1.06 13.16
N ALA A 382 30.40 -1.41 13.80
CA ALA A 382 30.41 -2.41 14.88
C ALA A 382 30.86 -3.80 14.38
N TRP A 383 30.33 -4.25 13.25
CA TRP A 383 30.68 -5.57 12.72
C TRP A 383 32.13 -5.64 12.22
N LEU A 384 32.58 -4.58 11.55
CA LEU A 384 33.90 -4.53 10.92
C LEU A 384 35.01 -4.25 11.94
N SER A 385 34.70 -3.61 13.08
CA SER A 385 35.67 -3.35 14.16
C SER A 385 35.72 -4.47 15.21
N ASP A 386 34.57 -4.99 15.66
CA ASP A 386 34.49 -5.84 16.86
C ASP A 386 33.96 -7.26 16.56
N GLY A 387 33.66 -7.56 15.29
CA GLY A 387 33.16 -8.87 14.86
C GLY A 387 31.75 -9.18 15.35
N ASP A 388 31.43 -10.47 15.45
CA ASP A 388 30.05 -10.90 15.67
C ASP A 388 29.51 -10.56 17.08
N ALA A 389 30.40 -10.28 18.03
CA ALA A 389 30.05 -9.95 19.41
C ALA A 389 29.38 -8.57 19.58
N ALA A 390 29.62 -7.63 18.67
CA ALA A 390 29.08 -6.27 18.76
C ALA A 390 27.66 -6.11 18.17
N LEU A 391 27.03 -7.22 17.78
CA LEU A 391 25.75 -7.23 17.06
C LEU A 391 24.53 -7.52 17.94
N SER A 392 24.72 -7.70 19.25
CA SER A 392 23.61 -7.94 20.18
C SER A 392 22.69 -6.71 20.25
N GLY A 393 21.47 -6.81 19.71
CA GLY A 393 20.46 -5.74 19.75
C GLY A 393 20.18 -5.03 18.43
N ILE A 394 20.65 -5.55 17.30
CA ILE A 394 20.31 -5.02 15.97
C ILE A 394 18.85 -5.36 15.61
N PRO A 395 18.06 -4.40 15.07
CA PRO A 395 16.71 -4.67 14.58
C PRO A 395 16.68 -5.77 13.51
N SER A 396 15.59 -6.55 13.45
CA SER A 396 15.43 -7.66 12.49
C SER A 396 15.60 -7.24 11.02
N THR A 397 15.21 -6.02 10.67
CA THR A 397 15.36 -5.44 9.31
C THR A 397 16.82 -5.28 8.87
N ASP A 398 17.73 -5.20 9.82
CA ASP A 398 19.15 -5.00 9.58
C ASP A 398 19.95 -6.32 9.61
N LEU A 399 19.34 -7.40 10.11
CA LEU A 399 19.92 -8.74 10.12
C LEU A 399 20.14 -9.29 8.70
N VAL A 400 19.24 -8.98 7.77
CA VAL A 400 19.34 -9.38 6.35
C VAL A 400 20.60 -8.78 5.72
N ARG A 401 20.81 -7.47 5.89
CA ARG A 401 21.99 -6.77 5.35
C ARG A 401 23.29 -7.29 5.95
N LEU A 402 23.28 -7.58 7.24
CA LEU A 402 24.41 -8.20 7.91
C LEU A 402 24.70 -9.59 7.35
N ASN A 403 23.68 -10.41 7.13
CA ASN A 403 23.87 -11.74 6.55
C ASN A 403 24.39 -11.68 5.11
N LEU A 404 23.93 -10.71 4.31
CA LEU A 404 24.48 -10.43 2.98
C LEU A 404 25.95 -10.01 3.05
N LEU A 405 26.32 -9.16 4.00
CA LEU A 405 27.70 -8.72 4.18
C LEU A 405 28.60 -9.87 4.67
N LYS A 406 28.10 -10.73 5.57
CA LYS A 406 28.76 -11.96 6.00
C LYS A 406 29.01 -12.88 4.81
N TRP A 407 27.97 -13.11 3.99
CA TRP A 407 28.07 -13.88 2.76
C TRP A 407 29.12 -13.27 1.82
N LEU A 408 29.08 -11.96 1.57
CA LEU A 408 30.05 -11.30 0.70
C LEU A 408 31.50 -11.49 1.20
N VAL A 409 31.72 -11.37 2.50
CA VAL A 409 33.03 -11.57 3.14
C VAL A 409 33.52 -13.01 3.03
N THR A 410 32.65 -14.02 3.19
CA THR A 410 33.05 -15.41 3.03
C THR A 410 33.44 -15.74 1.59
N HIS A 411 32.78 -15.13 0.60
CA HIS A 411 32.98 -15.47 -0.82
C HIS A 411 34.09 -14.65 -1.50
N GLN A 412 34.38 -13.43 -1.05
CA GLN A 412 35.35 -12.52 -1.69
C GLN A 412 36.71 -12.44 -0.99
N GLY A 413 37.05 -13.42 -0.15
CA GLY A 413 38.38 -13.50 0.46
C GLY A 413 38.54 -12.70 1.75
N GLY A 414 37.45 -12.48 2.49
CA GLY A 414 37.51 -11.96 3.86
C GLY A 414 37.26 -10.46 4.01
N ARG A 415 37.24 -10.01 5.27
CA ARG A 415 36.85 -8.65 5.66
C ARG A 415 37.78 -7.58 5.08
N ALA A 416 39.09 -7.86 5.05
CA ALA A 416 40.10 -6.91 4.55
C ALA A 416 39.87 -6.55 3.07
N ILE A 417 39.55 -7.54 2.24
CA ILE A 417 39.34 -7.34 0.80
C ILE A 417 38.06 -6.53 0.55
N ILE A 418 36.94 -6.92 1.18
CA ILE A 418 35.67 -6.22 1.04
C ILE A 418 35.76 -4.77 1.53
N LEU A 419 36.37 -4.55 2.70
CA LEU A 419 36.60 -3.20 3.19
C LEU A 419 37.47 -2.37 2.24
N GLY A 420 38.54 -2.96 1.69
CA GLY A 420 39.42 -2.28 0.74
C GLY A 420 38.68 -1.80 -0.51
N ARG A 421 37.67 -2.55 -0.99
CA ARG A 421 36.82 -2.17 -2.13
C ARG A 421 35.75 -1.14 -1.77
N LEU A 422 35.20 -1.22 -0.56
CA LEU A 422 34.14 -0.30 -0.12
C LEU A 422 34.68 1.06 0.32
N LEU A 423 35.89 1.12 0.89
CA LEU A 423 36.49 2.36 1.43
C LEU A 423 36.56 3.51 0.41
N PRO A 424 36.99 3.30 -0.85
CA PRO A 424 36.95 4.36 -1.87
C PRO A 424 35.55 4.89 -2.14
N LYS A 425 34.54 4.02 -2.21
CA LYS A 425 33.14 4.42 -2.39
C LYS A 425 32.67 5.27 -1.21
N PHE A 426 32.97 4.84 0.03
CA PHE A 426 32.66 5.61 1.24
C PHE A 426 33.34 6.98 1.27
N ALA A 427 34.57 7.08 0.78
CA ALA A 427 35.31 8.35 0.73
C ALA A 427 34.65 9.38 -0.20
N GLY A 428 33.95 8.92 -1.25
CA GLY A 428 33.21 9.75 -2.20
C GLY A 428 31.77 10.11 -1.78
N LEU A 429 31.26 9.64 -0.65
CA LEU A 429 29.87 9.94 -0.26
C LEU A 429 29.70 11.33 0.34
N ALA A 430 28.79 12.13 -0.24
CA ALA A 430 28.60 13.55 0.06
C ALA A 430 28.24 13.92 1.51
N ASN A 431 27.78 12.94 2.30
CA ASN A 431 27.13 13.15 3.59
C ASN A 431 27.82 12.41 4.77
N LYS A 432 28.95 11.73 4.55
CA LYS A 432 29.62 10.97 5.62
C LYS A 432 30.55 11.86 6.44
N SER A 433 30.55 11.66 7.76
CA SER A 433 31.52 12.35 8.63
C SER A 433 32.93 11.80 8.37
N SER A 434 33.94 12.68 8.33
CA SER A 434 35.35 12.25 8.23
C SER A 434 35.72 11.24 9.32
N LYS A 435 35.08 11.29 10.49
CA LYS A 435 35.28 10.36 11.61
C LYS A 435 34.84 8.93 11.28
N THR A 436 33.77 8.73 10.51
CA THR A 436 33.32 7.38 10.11
C THR A 436 34.35 6.76 9.15
N CYS A 437 34.76 7.51 8.11
CA CYS A 437 35.79 7.05 7.17
C CYS A 437 37.11 6.75 7.88
N GLN A 438 37.52 7.59 8.83
CA GLN A 438 38.70 7.37 9.68
C GLN A 438 38.64 6.04 10.45
N ARG A 439 37.50 5.75 11.11
CA ARG A 439 37.33 4.49 11.87
C ARG A 439 37.34 3.26 10.99
N LEU A 440 36.64 3.31 9.85
CA LEU A 440 36.61 2.21 8.89
C LEU A 440 38.00 1.96 8.30
N TYR A 441 38.72 3.03 7.96
CA TYR A 441 40.09 2.94 7.46
C TYR A 441 41.06 2.37 8.50
N ALA A 442 40.98 2.82 9.77
CA ALA A 442 41.81 2.29 10.84
C ALA A 442 41.54 0.79 11.09
N SER A 443 40.27 0.38 11.07
CA SER A 443 39.85 -1.03 11.21
C SER A 443 40.38 -1.87 10.04
N TRP A 444 40.20 -1.38 8.80
CA TRP A 444 40.75 -2.03 7.61
C TRP A 444 42.28 -2.15 7.67
N ARG A 445 42.98 -1.11 8.10
CA ARG A 445 44.45 -1.12 8.20
C ARG A 445 44.95 -2.16 9.20
N SER A 446 44.26 -2.32 10.32
CA SER A 446 44.55 -3.36 11.31
C SER A 446 44.32 -4.79 10.76
N LEU A 447 43.28 -4.96 9.93
CA LEU A 447 43.03 -6.22 9.22
C LEU A 447 44.11 -6.52 8.17
N MET A 448 44.61 -5.49 7.46
CA MET A 448 45.70 -5.65 6.50
C MET A 448 47.03 -6.04 7.16
N THR A 449 47.32 -5.56 8.38
CA THR A 449 48.56 -5.92 9.09
C THR A 449 48.53 -7.33 9.69
N SER A 450 47.33 -7.88 9.92
CA SER A 450 47.16 -9.23 10.50
C SER A 450 47.04 -10.33 9.44
N THR A 451 46.73 -9.98 8.19
CA THR A 451 46.49 -10.96 7.11
C THR A 451 47.70 -11.03 6.18
N SER A 452 48.55 -12.05 6.31
CA SER A 452 49.75 -12.26 5.48
C SER A 452 49.46 -12.66 4.02
N THR A 453 48.18 -12.73 3.60
CA THR A 453 47.71 -13.50 2.43
C THR A 453 47.01 -12.67 1.34
N ILE A 454 47.34 -11.39 1.17
CA ILE A 454 46.58 -10.48 0.27
C ILE A 454 47.26 -10.29 -1.12
N ALA A 455 48.29 -11.08 -1.44
CA ALA A 455 48.97 -10.97 -2.74
C ALA A 455 48.08 -11.34 -3.95
N ASN A 456 46.97 -12.06 -3.77
CA ASN A 456 46.21 -12.65 -4.89
C ASN A 456 45.15 -11.74 -5.53
N ASN A 457 44.74 -10.62 -4.90
CA ASN A 457 43.57 -9.84 -5.36
C ASN A 457 43.89 -8.40 -5.81
N ASN A 458 45.16 -8.04 -6.04
CA ASN A 458 45.60 -6.70 -6.46
C ASN A 458 45.18 -5.53 -5.54
N ILE A 459 44.67 -5.80 -4.34
CA ILE A 459 44.34 -4.76 -3.36
C ILE A 459 45.57 -4.48 -2.52
N THR A 460 46.29 -3.43 -2.88
CA THR A 460 47.41 -2.92 -2.08
C THR A 460 46.93 -1.78 -1.19
N ILE A 461 47.68 -1.53 -0.12
CA ILE A 461 47.50 -0.35 0.71
C ILE A 461 47.43 0.92 -0.15
N HIS A 462 48.41 1.08 -1.04
CA HIS A 462 48.54 2.26 -1.87
C HIS A 462 47.41 2.41 -2.88
N SER A 463 46.93 1.30 -3.49
CA SER A 463 45.84 1.38 -4.46
C SER A 463 44.50 1.79 -3.82
N VAL A 464 44.24 1.35 -2.58
CA VAL A 464 43.03 1.76 -1.84
C VAL A 464 43.14 3.23 -1.42
N GLU A 465 44.28 3.65 -0.85
CA GLU A 465 44.54 5.04 -0.46
C GLU A 465 44.40 5.99 -1.66
N GLU A 466 44.95 5.60 -2.82
CA GLU A 466 44.82 6.34 -4.08
C GLU A 466 43.37 6.45 -4.54
N SER A 467 42.64 5.33 -4.58
CA SER A 467 41.25 5.31 -4.99
C SER A 467 40.37 6.14 -4.05
N MET A 468 40.62 6.08 -2.73
CA MET A 468 39.94 6.92 -1.74
C MET A 468 40.17 8.41 -1.99
N LEU A 469 41.43 8.84 -2.23
CA LEU A 469 41.72 10.25 -2.50
C LEU A 469 41.01 10.72 -3.78
N TYR A 470 41.06 9.89 -4.83
CA TYR A 470 40.43 10.21 -6.10
C TYR A 470 38.90 10.35 -5.95
N GLN A 471 38.22 9.37 -5.36
CA GLN A 471 36.76 9.39 -5.17
C GLN A 471 36.30 10.52 -4.26
N ALA A 472 36.99 10.76 -3.14
CA ALA A 472 36.71 11.88 -2.25
C ALA A 472 36.87 13.23 -2.96
N THR A 473 37.89 13.34 -3.83
CA THR A 473 38.13 14.55 -4.60
C THR A 473 37.08 14.74 -5.68
N ALA A 474 36.76 13.70 -6.47
CA ALA A 474 35.71 13.78 -7.48
C ALA A 474 34.37 14.22 -6.86
N ALA A 475 34.04 13.72 -5.67
CA ALA A 475 32.82 14.04 -4.95
C ALA A 475 32.86 15.31 -4.06
N GLY A 476 33.94 16.10 -4.10
CA GLY A 476 34.01 17.37 -3.37
C GLY A 476 34.16 17.26 -1.85
N GLN A 477 34.64 16.13 -1.32
CA GLN A 477 34.72 15.84 0.12
C GLN A 477 35.94 16.47 0.80
N GLU A 478 35.94 17.80 0.97
CA GLU A 478 37.06 18.59 1.54
C GLU A 478 37.64 18.02 2.84
N LYS A 479 36.78 17.60 3.78
CA LYS A 479 37.23 17.08 5.08
C LYS A 479 37.93 15.72 4.97
N VAL A 480 37.45 14.85 4.08
CA VAL A 480 38.06 13.53 3.84
C VAL A 480 39.37 13.69 3.10
N VAL A 481 39.42 14.55 2.08
CA VAL A 481 40.65 14.87 1.34
C VAL A 481 41.71 15.48 2.25
N SER A 482 41.34 16.43 3.12
CA SER A 482 42.28 17.00 4.10
C SER A 482 42.90 15.93 4.98
N TRP A 483 42.07 15.05 5.54
CA TRP A 483 42.51 13.95 6.40
C TRP A 483 43.42 12.97 5.64
N LEU A 484 43.05 12.54 4.43
CA LEU A 484 43.87 11.62 3.62
C LEU A 484 45.25 12.21 3.32
N LEU A 485 45.34 13.49 2.98
CA LEU A 485 46.61 14.16 2.69
C LEU A 485 47.48 14.37 3.94
N GLN A 486 46.87 14.59 5.10
CA GLN A 486 47.59 14.87 6.35
C GLN A 486 48.06 13.60 7.06
N ASP A 487 47.21 12.59 7.15
CA ASP A 487 47.39 11.48 8.08
C ASP A 487 47.59 10.11 7.39
N VAL A 488 47.33 10.02 6.09
CA VAL A 488 47.38 8.74 5.35
C VAL A 488 48.47 8.74 4.29
N ILE A 489 48.47 9.71 3.39
CA ILE A 489 49.35 9.73 2.21
C ILE A 489 50.70 10.42 2.49
N CYS A 490 50.75 11.33 3.47
CA CYS A 490 51.93 12.04 4.00
C CYS A 490 53.16 12.07 3.06
N GLY A 491 53.12 12.85 1.98
CA GLY A 491 54.30 13.08 1.12
C GLY A 491 54.66 11.95 0.14
N LYS A 492 54.12 10.73 0.31
CA LYS A 492 54.71 9.51 -0.27
C LYS A 492 54.19 9.12 -1.66
N ASN A 493 53.26 9.89 -2.25
CA ASN A 493 52.66 9.50 -3.52
C ASN A 493 52.27 10.68 -4.41
N LYS A 494 53.30 11.32 -4.99
CA LYS A 494 53.19 12.47 -5.90
C LYS A 494 52.18 12.21 -7.03
N THR A 495 52.28 11.06 -7.69
CA THR A 495 51.46 10.73 -8.87
C THR A 495 49.95 10.66 -8.55
N THR A 496 49.59 10.11 -7.39
CA THR A 496 48.20 10.05 -6.93
C THR A 496 47.64 11.44 -6.62
N ILE A 497 48.46 12.32 -6.02
CA ILE A 497 48.07 13.71 -5.74
C ILE A 497 47.86 14.49 -7.05
N GLU A 498 48.69 14.26 -8.07
CA GLU A 498 48.55 14.88 -9.39
C GLU A 498 47.24 14.46 -10.08
N ARG A 499 46.89 13.16 -10.08
CA ARG A 499 45.61 12.68 -10.64
C ARG A 499 44.40 13.27 -9.91
N ALA A 500 44.44 13.32 -8.58
CA ALA A 500 43.39 13.96 -7.80
C ALA A 500 43.29 15.47 -8.11
N LEU A 501 44.42 16.15 -8.29
CA LEU A 501 44.46 17.57 -8.66
C LEU A 501 43.82 17.80 -10.04
N GLU A 502 44.07 16.91 -10.98
CA GLU A 502 43.43 16.95 -12.30
C GLU A 502 41.91 16.77 -12.18
N ALA A 503 41.45 15.78 -11.41
CA ALA A 503 40.02 15.56 -11.16
C ALA A 503 39.33 16.77 -10.49
N ALA A 504 39.96 17.39 -9.49
CA ALA A 504 39.47 18.60 -8.84
C ALA A 504 39.41 19.79 -9.80
N THR A 505 40.43 19.94 -10.66
CA THR A 505 40.52 21.05 -11.63
C THR A 505 39.44 20.91 -12.69
N SER A 506 39.28 19.71 -13.26
CA SER A 506 38.26 19.38 -14.25
C SER A 506 36.84 19.59 -13.71
N SER A 507 36.62 19.27 -12.43
CA SER A 507 35.34 19.46 -11.75
C SER A 507 35.13 20.89 -11.19
N ARG A 508 36.05 21.83 -11.46
CA ARG A 508 36.03 23.23 -10.98
C ARG A 508 35.98 23.39 -9.45
N GLN A 509 36.57 22.45 -8.71
CA GLN A 509 36.60 22.46 -7.25
C GLN A 509 37.85 23.21 -6.74
N HIS A 510 37.82 24.55 -6.80
CA HIS A 510 38.98 25.42 -6.55
C HIS A 510 39.66 25.22 -5.18
N ARG A 511 38.87 24.98 -4.12
CA ARG A 511 39.40 24.76 -2.77
C ARG A 511 40.19 23.45 -2.67
N LEU A 512 39.66 22.37 -3.24
CA LEU A 512 40.33 21.08 -3.29
C LEU A 512 41.59 21.13 -4.16
N ALA A 513 41.54 21.79 -5.31
CA ALA A 513 42.71 22.01 -6.15
C ALA A 513 43.81 22.78 -5.40
N SER A 514 43.45 23.80 -4.62
CA SER A 514 44.42 24.53 -3.77
C SER A 514 45.03 23.64 -2.68
N MET A 515 44.23 22.79 -2.02
CA MET A 515 44.73 21.83 -1.02
C MET A 515 45.72 20.83 -1.64
N LEU A 516 45.38 20.27 -2.79
CA LEU A 516 46.20 19.28 -3.49
C LEU A 516 47.52 19.88 -4.00
N ARG A 517 47.52 21.11 -4.53
CA ARG A 517 48.75 21.82 -4.91
C ARG A 517 49.69 22.03 -3.71
N ARG A 518 49.15 22.40 -2.54
CA ARG A 518 49.96 22.53 -1.31
C ARG A 518 50.51 21.19 -0.82
N ALA A 519 49.77 20.10 -1.00
CA ALA A 519 50.28 18.77 -0.71
C ALA A 519 51.41 18.37 -1.67
N LEU A 520 51.27 18.69 -2.96
CA LEU A 520 52.30 18.42 -3.98
C LEU A 520 53.63 19.14 -3.68
N ILE A 521 53.57 20.44 -3.33
CA ILE A 521 54.76 21.21 -2.95
C ILE A 521 55.46 20.59 -1.73
N ARG A 522 54.70 20.05 -0.76
CA ARG A 522 55.29 19.34 0.39
C ARG A 522 55.97 18.03 -0.02
N CYS A 523 55.40 17.29 -0.96
CA CYS A 523 56.03 16.08 -1.50
C CYS A 523 57.34 16.38 -2.24
N ASP A 524 57.47 17.57 -2.86
CA ASP A 524 58.69 17.98 -3.55
C ASP A 524 59.78 18.50 -2.58
N ALA A 525 59.42 18.81 -1.34
CA ALA A 525 60.31 19.34 -0.31
C ALA A 525 60.84 18.27 0.67
N GLU A 526 60.17 17.12 0.75
CA GLU A 526 60.59 15.91 1.47
C GLU A 526 61.38 14.98 0.54
#